data_AF-A0A414RCP5-F1
#
_entry.id   AF-A0A414RCP5-F1
#
_cell.length_a   1.000
_cell.length_b   1.000
_cell.length_c   1.000
_cell.angle_alpha   90.00
_cell.angle_beta   90.00
_cell.angle_gamma   90.00
#
_symmetry.space_group_name_H-M   'P 1'
#
loop_
_entity.id
_entity.type
_entity.pdbx_description
1 polymer ?
#
loop_
_entity_poly.entity_id
_entity_poly.type
_entity_poly.pdbx_seq_one_letter_code
_entity_poly.pdbx_strand_id
1 'polypeptide(L)'
;MNPARVVIPDFYYEDNYNVGLHESIKLHAKARVNKGLKKKKVYNSKLVWSSSDESLATVDQKGVVTANDNRKTGTVYITARAINGVKKVIKVYVMDYMNPSEISKKVYVDEAIRPVLTTYYKQLTEIAEYFSYTDKCADVKFNLNEMCDGIESDSNINMPENIKKDIYDLMYNVSVEVEVKDNTLVVSFDKLFADNSTFTYKINICLNKKPEYKYQYVIGYAKLCERWYYSEERKYNME
;
A
#
# COMPACT_ATOMS: atom_id res chain seq x y z
N MET A 1 -22.88 2.10 -42.16
CA MET A 1 -22.81 1.45 -40.83
C MET A 1 -23.56 2.32 -39.82
N ASN A 2 -24.38 1.76 -38.92
CA ASN A 2 -25.14 2.57 -37.95
C ASN A 2 -24.52 2.48 -36.54
N PRO A 3 -23.61 3.39 -36.17
CA PRO A 3 -22.91 3.40 -34.88
C PRO A 3 -23.83 3.67 -33.66
N ALA A 4 -25.07 4.10 -33.84
CA ALA A 4 -25.93 4.65 -32.77
C ALA A 4 -26.45 3.64 -31.70
N ARG A 5 -25.91 2.42 -31.57
CA ARG A 5 -26.55 1.33 -30.80
C ARG A 5 -25.70 0.69 -29.70
N VAL A 6 -24.45 1.13 -29.51
CA VAL A 6 -23.53 0.60 -28.50
C VAL A 6 -23.63 1.42 -27.22
N VAL A 7 -23.75 0.74 -26.07
CA VAL A 7 -23.61 1.26 -24.72
C VAL A 7 -22.39 0.62 -24.05
N ILE A 8 -21.77 1.31 -23.11
CA ILE A 8 -20.75 0.72 -22.22
C ILE A 8 -21.47 0.44 -20.89
N PRO A 9 -21.88 -0.81 -20.58
CA PRO A 9 -22.32 -1.19 -19.25
C PRO A 9 -21.29 -0.80 -18.20
N ASP A 10 -21.84 -0.53 -17.02
CA ASP A 10 -21.13 -0.16 -15.81
C ASP A 10 -19.87 -0.98 -15.61
N PHE A 11 -18.79 -0.27 -15.28
CA PHE A 11 -17.60 -0.88 -14.72
C PHE A 11 -18.04 -1.74 -13.55
N TYR A 12 -17.69 -3.01 -13.60
CA TYR A 12 -18.46 -4.02 -12.87
C TYR A 12 -18.35 -3.92 -11.35
N TYR A 13 -17.44 -3.13 -10.75
CA TYR A 13 -17.08 -3.39 -9.36
C TYR A 13 -16.77 -2.24 -8.39
N GLU A 14 -16.72 -0.96 -8.75
CA GLU A 14 -16.62 0.13 -7.74
C GLU A 14 -16.77 1.52 -8.38
N ASP A 15 -17.35 2.49 -7.67
CA ASP A 15 -17.46 3.88 -8.16
C ASP A 15 -16.09 4.59 -8.21
N ASN A 16 -15.13 4.14 -7.41
CA ASN A 16 -13.77 4.69 -7.36
C ASN A 16 -12.73 3.57 -7.18
N TYR A 17 -11.57 3.69 -7.82
CA TYR A 17 -10.46 2.76 -7.68
C TYR A 17 -9.22 3.44 -7.08
N ASN A 18 -8.38 2.69 -6.37
CA ASN A 18 -7.09 3.15 -5.89
C ASN A 18 -5.96 2.41 -6.62
N VAL A 19 -4.91 3.10 -7.02
CA VAL A 19 -3.68 2.52 -7.57
C VAL A 19 -2.48 3.10 -6.82
N GLY A 20 -1.64 2.23 -6.27
CA GLY A 20 -0.41 2.67 -5.60
C GLY A 20 0.63 3.15 -6.59
N LEU A 21 1.56 4.00 -6.14
CA LEU A 21 2.78 4.30 -6.91
C LEU A 21 3.46 3.00 -7.36
N HIS A 22 3.91 2.96 -8.62
CA HIS A 22 4.49 1.79 -9.30
C HIS A 22 3.57 0.57 -9.45
N GLU A 23 2.29 0.71 -9.14
CA GLU A 23 1.30 -0.36 -9.33
C GLU A 23 0.45 -0.16 -10.58
N SER A 24 -0.29 -1.21 -10.92
CA SER A 24 -1.27 -1.16 -11.99
C SER A 24 -2.55 -1.87 -11.59
N ILE A 25 -3.68 -1.34 -12.06
CA ILE A 25 -5.00 -1.93 -11.87
C ILE A 25 -5.65 -2.19 -13.22
N LYS A 26 -6.41 -3.29 -13.30
CA LYS A 26 -7.15 -3.64 -14.50
C LYS A 26 -8.59 -3.13 -14.42
N LEU A 27 -8.95 -2.19 -15.28
CA LEU A 27 -10.33 -1.79 -15.47
C LEU A 27 -11.02 -2.70 -16.48
N HIS A 28 -12.20 -3.20 -16.11
CA HIS A 28 -13.01 -4.05 -16.96
C HIS A 28 -14.18 -3.25 -17.56
N ALA A 29 -14.07 -2.89 -18.84
CA ALA A 29 -15.14 -2.29 -19.63
C ALA A 29 -15.47 -3.18 -20.84
N LYS A 30 -16.77 -3.32 -21.16
CA LYS A 30 -17.22 -4.13 -22.31
C LYS A 30 -18.33 -3.43 -23.05
N ALA A 31 -18.13 -3.10 -24.32
CA ALA A 31 -19.20 -2.59 -25.19
C ALA A 31 -20.36 -3.61 -25.35
N ARG A 32 -21.61 -3.15 -25.23
CA ARG A 32 -22.84 -3.95 -25.43
C ARG A 32 -23.88 -3.20 -26.25
N VAL A 33 -24.90 -3.90 -26.74
CA VAL A 33 -26.05 -3.26 -27.38
C VAL A 33 -27.05 -2.79 -26.31
N ASN A 34 -27.73 -1.67 -26.55
CA ASN A 34 -28.79 -1.17 -25.66
C ASN A 34 -29.88 -2.25 -25.40
N LYS A 35 -30.35 -2.37 -24.15
CA LYS A 35 -31.25 -3.43 -23.64
C LYS A 35 -32.54 -3.63 -24.47
N GLY A 36 -33.01 -2.59 -25.16
CA GLY A 36 -34.20 -2.65 -26.04
C GLY A 36 -34.00 -3.35 -27.39
N LEU A 37 -32.79 -3.76 -27.75
CA LEU A 37 -32.44 -4.27 -29.08
C LEU A 37 -31.86 -5.70 -29.03
N LYS A 38 -32.54 -6.60 -28.29
CA LYS A 38 -32.10 -7.97 -27.92
C LYS A 38 -31.62 -8.89 -29.06
N LYS A 39 -31.85 -8.55 -30.35
CA LYS A 39 -31.48 -9.35 -31.53
C LYS A 39 -30.28 -8.82 -32.32
N LYS A 40 -29.55 -7.80 -31.85
CA LYS A 40 -28.44 -7.20 -32.62
C LYS A 40 -27.06 -7.54 -32.05
N LYS A 41 -26.13 -7.87 -32.96
CA LYS A 41 -24.72 -8.19 -32.66
C LYS A 41 -23.92 -6.89 -32.48
N VAL A 42 -22.97 -6.89 -31.54
CA VAL A 42 -21.93 -5.84 -31.47
C VAL A 42 -20.93 -6.12 -32.58
N TYR A 43 -20.89 -5.28 -33.62
CA TYR A 43 -19.97 -5.44 -34.75
C TYR A 43 -18.57 -4.92 -34.46
N ASN A 44 -18.45 -3.97 -33.51
CA ASN A 44 -17.16 -3.46 -33.06
C ASN A 44 -17.20 -3.19 -31.55
N SER A 45 -16.42 -3.97 -30.81
CA SER A 45 -16.31 -3.88 -29.36
C SER A 45 -15.05 -3.15 -28.88
N LYS A 46 -14.28 -2.55 -29.80
CA LYS A 46 -13.06 -1.80 -29.47
C LYS A 46 -13.43 -0.57 -28.65
N LEU A 47 -12.68 -0.37 -27.58
CA LEU A 47 -12.74 0.81 -26.73
C LEU A 47 -11.47 1.64 -26.94
N VAL A 48 -11.63 2.96 -26.87
CA VAL A 48 -10.55 3.93 -26.77
C VAL A 48 -10.47 4.38 -25.33
N TRP A 49 -9.30 4.29 -24.74
CA TRP A 49 -9.04 4.71 -23.37
C TRP A 49 -8.29 6.03 -23.35
N SER A 50 -8.53 6.84 -22.33
CA SER A 50 -7.78 8.08 -22.09
C SER A 50 -7.74 8.40 -20.61
N SER A 51 -6.67 9.05 -20.17
CA SER A 51 -6.53 9.63 -18.84
C SER A 51 -6.79 11.14 -18.89
N SER A 52 -7.34 11.71 -17.82
CA SER A 52 -7.46 13.17 -17.69
C SER A 52 -6.15 13.85 -17.33
N ASP A 53 -5.21 13.10 -16.74
CA ASP A 53 -3.88 13.58 -16.36
C ASP A 53 -2.88 12.42 -16.49
N GLU A 54 -2.23 12.36 -17.66
CA GLU A 54 -1.20 11.36 -17.95
C GLU A 54 0.10 11.61 -17.17
N SER A 55 0.23 12.72 -16.44
CA SER A 55 1.35 12.93 -15.52
C SER A 55 1.14 12.17 -14.20
N LEU A 56 -0.10 11.85 -13.82
CA LEU A 56 -0.41 11.03 -12.64
C LEU A 56 -0.56 9.53 -12.97
N ALA A 57 -1.34 9.20 -14.00
CA ALA A 57 -1.53 7.81 -14.41
C ALA A 57 -1.87 7.69 -15.90
N THR A 58 -1.38 6.62 -16.51
CA THR A 58 -1.66 6.26 -17.90
C THR A 58 -2.60 5.07 -17.97
N VAL A 59 -3.25 4.86 -19.13
CA VAL A 59 -4.11 3.71 -19.37
C VAL A 59 -3.83 3.09 -20.73
N ASP A 60 -3.58 1.78 -20.76
CA ASP A 60 -3.29 1.06 -22.00
C ASP A 60 -4.56 0.72 -22.80
N GLN A 61 -4.37 0.22 -24.03
CA GLN A 61 -5.50 -0.17 -24.90
C GLN A 61 -6.35 -1.32 -24.33
N LYS A 62 -5.81 -2.07 -23.36
CA LYS A 62 -6.51 -3.17 -22.70
C LYS A 62 -7.24 -2.68 -21.44
N GLY A 63 -7.10 -1.42 -21.03
CA GLY A 63 -7.67 -0.87 -19.79
C GLY A 63 -6.85 -1.14 -18.54
N VAL A 64 -5.55 -1.42 -18.66
CA VAL A 64 -4.62 -1.42 -17.52
C VAL A 64 -4.25 0.03 -17.21
N VAL A 65 -4.56 0.50 -16.00
CA VAL A 65 -4.18 1.82 -15.51
C VAL A 65 -2.91 1.67 -14.67
N THR A 66 -1.88 2.45 -14.95
CA THR A 66 -0.59 2.41 -14.25
C THR A 66 -0.29 3.78 -13.66
N ALA A 67 0.02 3.83 -12.36
CA ALA A 67 0.50 5.04 -11.72
C ALA A 67 1.91 5.38 -12.22
N ASN A 68 2.17 6.67 -12.43
CA ASN A 68 3.50 7.08 -12.88
C ASN A 68 4.53 7.07 -11.76
N ASP A 69 5.78 6.94 -12.17
CA ASP A 69 6.96 6.92 -11.30
C ASP A 69 7.48 8.34 -10.98
N ASN A 70 6.58 9.28 -10.70
CA ASN A 70 6.96 10.64 -10.30
C ASN A 70 6.59 10.96 -8.85
N ARG A 71 6.19 9.93 -8.08
CA ARG A 71 5.74 10.01 -6.69
C ARG A 71 4.65 11.06 -6.45
N LYS A 72 3.85 11.39 -7.47
CA LYS A 72 2.72 12.30 -7.33
C LYS A 72 1.44 11.51 -7.06
N THR A 73 0.71 11.96 -6.04
CA THR A 73 -0.60 11.43 -5.69
C THR A 73 -1.69 12.37 -6.18
N GLY A 74 -2.92 11.86 -6.31
CA GLY A 74 -4.03 12.70 -6.73
C GLY A 74 -5.19 11.93 -7.34
N THR A 75 -6.18 12.68 -7.80
CA THR A 75 -7.33 12.13 -8.50
C THR A 75 -7.12 12.25 -10.00
N VAL A 76 -7.36 11.15 -10.72
CA VAL A 76 -7.37 11.12 -12.18
C VAL A 76 -8.66 10.47 -12.69
N TYR A 77 -9.18 10.93 -13.81
CA TYR A 77 -10.39 10.39 -14.43
C TYR A 77 -10.02 9.56 -15.66
N ILE A 78 -10.33 8.27 -15.62
CA ILE A 78 -10.08 7.34 -16.72
C ILE A 78 -11.36 7.18 -17.54
N THR A 79 -11.28 7.45 -18.83
CA THR A 79 -12.42 7.38 -19.74
C THR A 79 -12.29 6.18 -20.66
N ALA A 80 -13.31 5.32 -20.68
CA ALA A 80 -13.52 4.32 -21.74
C ALA A 80 -14.55 4.86 -22.73
N ARG A 81 -14.17 4.98 -24.01
CA ARG A 81 -15.03 5.49 -25.08
C ARG A 81 -15.22 4.44 -26.17
N ALA A 82 -16.47 4.16 -26.53
CA ALA A 82 -16.83 3.35 -27.68
C ALA A 82 -16.73 4.19 -28.96
N ILE A 83 -16.54 3.53 -30.11
CA ILE A 83 -16.37 4.21 -31.41
C ILE A 83 -17.55 5.12 -31.76
N ASN A 84 -18.75 4.82 -31.26
CA ASN A 84 -19.93 5.65 -31.47
C ASN A 84 -20.05 6.88 -30.55
N GLY A 85 -19.01 7.15 -29.75
CA GLY A 85 -18.95 8.30 -28.85
C GLY A 85 -19.52 8.06 -27.45
N VAL A 86 -20.20 6.94 -27.20
CA VAL A 86 -20.66 6.61 -25.84
C VAL A 86 -19.45 6.38 -24.95
N LYS A 87 -19.43 7.01 -23.78
CA LYS A 87 -18.32 6.96 -22.84
C LYS A 87 -18.78 6.69 -21.41
N LYS A 88 -17.89 6.10 -20.63
CA LYS A 88 -17.99 5.99 -19.17
C LYS A 88 -16.69 6.50 -18.57
N VAL A 89 -16.79 7.22 -17.48
CA VAL A 89 -15.65 7.82 -16.76
C VAL A 89 -15.59 7.17 -15.38
N ILE A 90 -14.40 6.74 -14.97
CA ILE A 90 -14.08 6.28 -13.61
C ILE A 90 -13.18 7.31 -12.96
N LYS A 91 -13.38 7.52 -11.66
CA LYS A 91 -12.43 8.20 -10.80
C LYS A 91 -11.41 7.18 -10.25
N VAL A 92 -10.12 7.46 -10.44
CA VAL A 92 -9.01 6.69 -9.88
C VAL A 92 -8.20 7.60 -8.96
N TYR A 93 -7.88 7.13 -7.77
CA TYR A 93 -6.96 7.78 -6.84
C TYR A 93 -5.57 7.15 -6.97
N VAL A 94 -4.58 7.96 -7.30
CA VAL A 94 -3.16 7.59 -7.24
C VAL A 94 -2.69 7.84 -5.80
N MET A 95 -2.25 6.76 -5.14
CA MET A 95 -1.95 6.74 -3.71
C MET A 95 -0.47 6.47 -3.47
N ASP A 96 0.11 7.16 -2.49
CA ASP A 96 1.34 6.73 -1.84
C ASP A 96 0.94 5.97 -0.57
N TYR A 97 1.17 4.66 -0.58
CA TYR A 97 0.83 3.83 0.58
C TYR A 97 1.92 3.84 1.66
N MET A 98 3.14 4.29 1.33
CA MET A 98 4.25 4.42 2.28
C MET A 98 4.25 5.77 2.97
N ASN A 99 3.52 6.74 2.41
CA ASN A 99 3.31 8.06 3.01
C ASN A 99 1.82 8.43 3.07
N PRO A 100 1.03 7.76 3.93
CA PRO A 100 -0.39 8.04 4.03
C PRO A 100 -0.66 9.43 4.62
N SER A 101 -1.68 10.13 4.15
CA SER A 101 -2.05 11.44 4.69
C SER A 101 -2.72 11.36 6.07
N GLU A 102 -3.32 10.21 6.40
CA GLU A 102 -4.04 9.98 7.64
C GLU A 102 -3.88 8.54 8.12
N ILE A 103 -3.73 8.37 9.44
CA ILE A 103 -3.86 7.09 10.15
C ILE A 103 -5.21 7.06 10.87
N SER A 104 -5.86 5.89 10.92
CA SER A 104 -7.13 5.69 11.62
C SER A 104 -7.04 6.06 13.11
N LYS A 105 -7.60 7.22 13.46
CA LYS A 105 -7.59 7.79 14.83
C LYS A 105 -8.37 6.98 15.87
N LYS A 106 -9.16 5.99 15.45
CA LYS A 106 -10.00 5.17 16.34
C LYS A 106 -9.28 3.92 16.86
N VAL A 107 -8.05 3.66 16.40
CA VAL A 107 -7.28 2.50 16.82
C VAL A 107 -6.53 2.83 18.11
N TYR A 108 -6.75 2.02 19.15
CA TYR A 108 -5.94 2.06 20.35
C TYR A 108 -4.59 1.39 20.06
N VAL A 109 -3.49 2.07 20.41
CA VAL A 109 -2.11 1.60 20.24
C VAL A 109 -1.42 1.79 21.59
N ASP A 110 -0.66 0.79 22.05
CA ASP A 110 0.07 0.87 23.32
C ASP A 110 0.96 2.13 23.38
N GLU A 111 0.98 2.80 24.53
CA GLU A 111 1.69 4.06 24.72
C GLU A 111 3.19 3.96 24.43
N ALA A 112 3.81 2.79 24.61
CA ALA A 112 5.22 2.57 24.35
C ALA A 112 5.56 2.70 22.85
N ILE A 113 4.70 2.20 21.96
CA ILE A 113 4.94 2.22 20.51
C ILE A 113 4.21 3.37 19.80
N ARG A 114 3.31 4.08 20.49
CA ARG A 114 2.61 5.28 20.00
C ARG A 114 3.55 6.37 19.42
N PRO A 115 4.76 6.65 19.96
CA PRO A 115 5.69 7.61 19.38
C PRO A 115 6.07 7.30 17.93
N VAL A 116 6.08 6.02 17.53
CA VAL A 116 6.41 5.59 16.16
C VAL A 116 5.39 6.14 15.15
N LEU A 117 4.10 6.18 15.50
CA LEU A 117 3.02 6.71 14.64
C LEU A 117 2.77 8.21 14.82
N THR A 118 3.51 8.88 15.72
CA THR A 118 3.30 10.29 16.04
C THR A 118 4.60 11.07 15.87
N THR A 119 5.46 11.09 16.88
CA THR A 119 6.73 11.82 16.88
C THR A 119 7.67 11.40 15.75
N TYR A 120 7.76 10.10 15.48
CA TYR A 120 8.67 9.51 14.48
C TYR A 120 7.97 9.10 13.19
N TYR A 121 6.78 9.63 12.93
CA TYR A 121 5.98 9.28 11.78
C TYR A 121 6.73 9.50 10.46
N LYS A 122 7.46 10.62 10.36
CA LYS A 122 8.20 10.97 9.14
C LYS A 122 9.33 9.96 8.87
N GLN A 123 10.13 9.65 9.88
CA GLN A 123 11.22 8.66 9.80
C GLN A 123 10.66 7.32 9.34
N LEU A 124 9.56 6.87 9.96
CA LEU A 124 8.89 5.64 9.58
C LEU A 124 8.45 5.61 8.11
N THR A 125 7.86 6.71 7.61
CA THR A 125 7.48 6.81 6.19
C THR A 125 8.70 6.84 5.26
N GLU A 126 9.79 7.53 5.63
CA GLU A 126 11.02 7.61 4.82
C GLU A 126 11.70 6.23 4.71
N ILE A 127 11.73 5.46 5.80
CA ILE A 127 12.22 4.07 5.81
C ILE A 127 11.33 3.18 4.94
N ALA A 128 10.01 3.27 5.08
CA ALA A 128 9.06 2.47 4.30
C ALA A 128 9.16 2.78 2.80
N GLU A 129 9.27 4.06 2.42
CA GLU A 129 9.50 4.48 1.03
C GLU A 129 10.82 3.93 0.47
N TYR A 130 11.91 3.99 1.25
CA TYR A 130 13.21 3.47 0.84
C TYR A 130 13.12 1.97 0.51
N PHE A 131 12.55 1.17 1.40
CA PHE A 131 12.44 -0.28 1.17
C PHE A 131 11.37 -0.67 0.14
N SER A 132 10.39 0.20 -0.12
CA SER A 132 9.39 -0.03 -1.17
C SER A 132 9.92 0.33 -2.56
N TYR A 133 10.68 1.41 -2.69
CA TYR A 133 10.96 2.04 -3.99
C TYR A 133 12.44 2.03 -4.39
N THR A 134 13.36 1.95 -3.43
CA THR A 134 14.81 2.00 -3.70
C THR A 134 15.46 0.65 -3.48
N ASP A 135 15.38 0.10 -2.28
CA ASP A 135 15.98 -1.20 -1.95
C ASP A 135 14.88 -2.22 -1.62
N LYS A 136 14.58 -3.08 -2.58
CA LYS A 136 13.54 -4.10 -2.44
C LYS A 136 14.03 -5.34 -1.68
N CYS A 137 14.99 -5.18 -0.77
CA CYS A 137 15.49 -6.27 0.06
C CYS A 137 14.33 -7.02 0.74
N ALA A 138 14.43 -8.35 0.75
CA ALA A 138 13.39 -9.20 1.31
C ALA A 138 13.46 -9.23 2.83
N ASP A 139 14.67 -9.40 3.39
CA ASP A 139 14.89 -9.64 4.81
C ASP A 139 16.16 -8.91 5.30
N VAL A 140 16.03 -8.11 6.36
CA VAL A 140 17.13 -7.50 7.12
C VAL A 140 16.68 -7.23 8.55
N LYS A 141 17.52 -7.58 9.52
CA LYS A 141 17.37 -7.15 10.91
C LYS A 141 18.43 -6.11 11.28
N PHE A 142 18.01 -5.07 11.99
CA PHE A 142 18.89 -4.02 12.49
C PHE A 142 19.17 -4.22 13.98
N ASN A 143 20.43 -4.01 14.38
CA ASN A 143 20.85 -3.93 15.77
C ASN A 143 21.57 -2.61 16.01
N LEU A 144 21.56 -2.13 17.25
CA LEU A 144 22.49 -1.08 17.65
C LEU A 144 23.91 -1.66 17.66
N ASN A 145 24.88 -0.87 17.19
CA ASN A 145 26.28 -1.27 17.29
C ASN A 145 26.75 -1.32 18.76
N GLU A 146 27.94 -1.86 19.02
CA GLU A 146 28.49 -1.99 20.38
C GLU A 146 28.57 -0.65 21.14
N MET A 147 28.83 0.46 20.45
CA MET A 147 28.92 1.80 21.04
C MET A 147 27.56 2.47 21.25
N CYS A 148 26.48 1.87 20.74
CA CYS A 148 25.13 2.43 20.71
C CYS A 148 25.04 3.83 20.09
N ASP A 149 25.92 4.14 19.13
CA ASP A 149 25.95 5.42 18.41
C ASP A 149 25.59 5.27 16.91
N GLY A 150 25.23 4.06 16.51
CA GLY A 150 24.79 3.75 15.15
C GLY A 150 24.12 2.38 15.08
N ILE A 151 23.81 1.96 13.85
CA ILE A 151 23.21 0.66 13.58
C ILE A 151 24.16 -0.23 12.79
N GLU A 152 23.99 -1.53 12.98
CA GLU A 152 24.51 -2.59 12.14
C GLU A 152 23.35 -3.44 11.61
N SER A 153 23.58 -4.13 10.50
CA SER A 153 22.59 -5.03 9.90
C SER A 153 23.21 -6.39 9.64
N ASP A 154 22.38 -7.43 9.76
CA ASP A 154 22.75 -8.82 9.40
C ASP A 154 22.99 -9.03 7.90
N SER A 155 22.66 -8.01 7.10
CA SER A 155 22.71 -8.03 5.65
C SER A 155 23.54 -6.85 5.12
N ASN A 156 24.27 -7.06 4.03
CA ASN A 156 25.06 -6.01 3.35
C ASN A 156 24.15 -5.13 2.49
N ILE A 157 23.49 -4.15 3.12
CA ILE A 157 22.66 -3.16 2.45
C ILE A 157 23.41 -1.84 2.34
N ASN A 158 23.48 -1.29 1.13
CA ASN A 158 24.07 0.03 0.90
C ASN A 158 23.04 1.13 1.18
N MET A 159 22.81 1.37 2.48
CA MET A 159 21.80 2.30 2.96
C MET A 159 22.33 3.75 3.01
N PRO A 160 21.55 4.74 2.55
CA PRO A 160 21.86 6.15 2.75
C PRO A 160 21.94 6.53 4.24
N GLU A 161 22.83 7.45 4.60
CA GLU A 161 23.06 7.86 6.00
C GLU A 161 21.81 8.44 6.68
N ASN A 162 20.92 9.11 5.95
CA ASN A 162 19.67 9.60 6.51
C ASN A 162 18.74 8.43 6.93
N ILE A 163 18.62 7.38 6.12
CA ILE A 163 17.79 6.21 6.46
C ILE A 163 18.40 5.44 7.64
N LYS A 164 19.73 5.32 7.70
CA LYS A 164 20.42 4.74 8.87
C LYS A 164 20.10 5.53 10.14
N LYS A 165 20.16 6.85 10.07
CA LYS A 165 19.82 7.75 11.18
C LYS A 165 18.36 7.61 11.59
N ASP A 166 17.43 7.51 10.65
CA ASP A 166 16.01 7.35 10.93
C ASP A 166 15.71 6.03 11.66
N ILE A 167 16.36 4.93 11.24
CA ILE A 167 16.26 3.63 11.93
C ILE A 167 16.86 3.72 13.32
N TYR A 168 18.06 4.30 13.46
CA TYR A 168 18.69 4.53 14.76
C TYR A 168 17.79 5.33 15.70
N ASP A 169 17.20 6.43 15.22
CA ASP A 169 16.35 7.30 16.01
C ASP A 169 15.10 6.57 16.53
N LEU A 170 14.52 5.67 15.73
CA LEU A 170 13.42 4.80 16.16
C LEU A 170 13.90 3.83 17.25
N MET A 171 14.94 3.06 16.96
CA MET A 171 15.44 2.00 17.84
C MET A 171 15.89 2.55 19.19
N TYR A 172 16.70 3.61 19.16
CA TYR A 172 17.31 4.18 20.35
C TYR A 172 16.30 4.97 21.21
N ASN A 173 15.54 5.88 20.59
CA ASN A 173 14.69 6.78 21.38
C ASN A 173 13.34 6.16 21.78
N VAL A 174 12.86 5.16 21.04
CA VAL A 174 11.59 4.47 21.32
C VAL A 174 11.81 3.08 21.93
N SER A 175 13.05 2.57 21.93
CA SER A 175 13.38 1.22 22.41
C SER A 175 12.61 0.12 21.67
N VAL A 176 12.60 0.20 20.34
CA VAL A 176 11.91 -0.75 19.44
C VAL A 176 12.91 -1.54 18.61
N GLU A 177 12.53 -2.75 18.21
CA GLU A 177 13.19 -3.50 17.15
C GLU A 177 12.66 -3.04 15.79
N VAL A 178 13.56 -2.95 14.81
CA VAL A 178 13.22 -2.65 13.42
C VAL A 178 13.76 -3.79 12.55
N GLU A 179 12.89 -4.38 11.74
CA GLU A 179 13.26 -5.38 10.74
C GLU A 179 12.45 -5.17 9.46
N VAL A 180 13.03 -5.49 8.32
CA VAL A 180 12.27 -5.76 7.10
C VAL A 180 12.27 -7.26 6.93
N LYS A 181 11.10 -7.85 6.79
CA LYS A 181 10.97 -9.29 6.60
C LYS A 181 9.73 -9.60 5.79
N ASP A 182 9.82 -10.56 4.87
CA ASP A 182 8.67 -11.01 4.07
C ASP A 182 7.93 -9.82 3.41
N ASN A 183 8.70 -8.86 2.86
CA ASN A 183 8.16 -7.64 2.24
C ASN A 183 7.35 -6.74 3.20
N THR A 184 7.62 -6.83 4.50
CA THR A 184 6.99 -6.02 5.54
C THR A 184 8.07 -5.32 6.35
N LEU A 185 7.98 -4.00 6.48
CA LEU A 185 8.71 -3.27 7.51
C LEU A 185 7.95 -3.45 8.83
N VAL A 186 8.64 -4.02 9.82
CA VAL A 186 8.10 -4.32 11.14
C VAL A 186 8.85 -3.49 12.17
N VAL A 187 8.10 -2.71 12.94
CA VAL A 187 8.60 -2.04 14.14
C VAL A 187 7.92 -2.69 15.33
N SER A 188 8.69 -3.21 16.29
CA SER A 188 8.12 -4.00 17.37
C SER A 188 8.75 -3.76 18.74
N PHE A 189 8.00 -4.08 19.78
CA PHE A 189 8.45 -4.02 21.17
C PHE A 189 7.80 -5.15 21.99
N ASP A 190 8.59 -5.73 22.90
CA ASP A 190 8.14 -6.76 23.82
C ASP A 190 7.80 -6.19 25.20
N LYS A 191 6.62 -6.53 25.72
CA LYS A 191 6.16 -6.15 27.05
C LYS A 191 5.96 -7.37 27.92
N LEU A 192 6.59 -7.38 29.09
CA LEU A 192 6.42 -8.42 30.12
C LEU A 192 5.30 -8.02 31.08
N PHE A 193 4.41 -8.98 31.38
CA PHE A 193 3.30 -8.82 32.32
C PHE A 193 3.55 -9.54 33.64
N ALA A 194 2.77 -9.19 34.66
CA ALA A 194 2.90 -9.74 36.01
C ALA A 194 2.66 -11.25 36.10
N ASP A 195 1.98 -11.85 35.11
CA ASP A 195 1.75 -13.29 35.00
C ASP A 195 2.90 -14.02 34.23
N ASN A 196 4.05 -13.36 34.06
CA ASN A 196 5.21 -13.81 33.27
C ASN A 196 4.92 -14.02 31.77
N SER A 197 3.77 -13.57 31.27
CA SER A 197 3.52 -13.58 29.83
C SER A 197 4.22 -12.41 29.14
N THR A 198 4.74 -12.67 27.94
CA THR A 198 5.35 -11.65 27.08
C THR A 198 4.49 -11.43 25.85
N PHE A 199 4.18 -10.19 25.55
CA PHE A 199 3.45 -9.81 24.34
C PHE A 199 4.35 -8.97 23.46
N THR A 200 4.32 -9.24 22.16
CA THR A 200 4.97 -8.44 21.13
C THR A 200 3.93 -7.56 20.47
N TYR A 201 4.17 -6.25 20.53
CA TYR A 201 3.38 -5.24 19.84
C TYR A 201 4.10 -4.85 18.55
N LYS A 202 3.38 -4.77 17.43
CA LYS A 202 3.97 -4.51 16.12
C LYS A 202 3.21 -3.47 15.33
N ILE A 203 3.95 -2.58 14.67
CA ILE A 203 3.49 -1.84 13.50
C ILE A 203 4.06 -2.55 12.28
N ASN A 204 3.17 -3.02 11.40
CA ASN A 204 3.50 -3.74 10.19
C ASN A 204 3.14 -2.89 8.99
N ILE A 205 4.11 -2.62 8.11
CA ILE A 205 3.94 -1.84 6.88
C ILE A 205 4.27 -2.72 5.69
N CYS A 206 3.26 -3.07 4.90
CA CYS A 206 3.44 -3.92 3.72
C CYS A 206 4.00 -3.11 2.55
N LEU A 207 5.21 -3.43 2.09
CA LEU A 207 5.94 -2.59 1.14
C LEU A 207 5.39 -2.74 -0.29
N ASN A 208 5.49 -3.94 -0.89
CA ASN A 208 5.08 -4.15 -2.29
C ASN A 208 3.59 -4.48 -2.52
N LYS A 209 3.04 -5.49 -1.85
CA LYS A 209 1.66 -5.94 -2.06
C LYS A 209 0.80 -5.80 -0.81
N LYS A 210 -0.52 -5.69 -0.99
CA LYS A 210 -1.46 -5.85 0.13
C LYS A 210 -1.18 -7.21 0.79
N PRO A 211 -1.24 -7.26 2.12
CA PRO A 211 -0.87 -8.47 2.81
C PRO A 211 -1.90 -9.57 2.56
N GLU A 212 -1.40 -10.80 2.41
CA GLU A 212 -2.18 -12.01 2.67
C GLU A 212 -1.98 -12.39 4.15
N TYR A 213 -2.27 -11.47 5.08
CA TYR A 213 -2.07 -11.76 6.50
C TYR A 213 -3.05 -12.86 6.94
N LYS A 214 -2.51 -14.06 7.18
CA LYS A 214 -3.15 -15.12 7.94
C LYS A 214 -2.52 -15.12 9.33
N TYR A 215 -3.02 -14.29 10.23
CA TYR A 215 -2.53 -14.29 11.60
C TYR A 215 -3.03 -15.52 12.34
N GLN A 216 -2.22 -16.57 12.38
CA GLN A 216 -2.57 -17.80 13.07
C GLN A 216 -2.46 -17.68 14.60
N TYR A 217 -1.88 -16.57 15.11
CA TYR A 217 -1.59 -16.37 16.55
C TYR A 217 -1.79 -14.93 17.08
N VAL A 218 -2.50 -14.07 16.35
CA VAL A 218 -2.77 -12.69 16.81
C VAL A 218 -4.00 -12.65 17.71
N ILE A 219 -3.84 -12.03 18.87
CA ILE A 219 -4.93 -11.82 19.85
C ILE A 219 -5.59 -10.44 19.68
N GLY A 220 -4.92 -9.47 19.06
CA GLY A 220 -5.45 -8.15 18.72
C GLY A 220 -4.89 -7.63 17.40
N TYR A 221 -5.75 -7.15 16.49
CA TYR A 221 -5.36 -6.65 15.17
C TYR A 221 -6.21 -5.45 14.76
N ALA A 222 -5.55 -4.42 14.22
CA ALA A 222 -6.21 -3.24 13.69
C ALA A 222 -5.55 -2.73 12.41
N LYS A 223 -6.38 -2.44 11.40
CA LYS A 223 -5.94 -1.73 10.20
C LYS A 223 -5.79 -0.25 10.51
N LEU A 224 -4.56 0.27 10.43
CA LEU A 224 -4.24 1.69 10.60
C LEU A 224 -4.56 2.47 9.32
N CYS A 225 -4.13 1.95 8.16
CA CYS A 225 -4.51 2.40 6.83
C CYS A 225 -4.30 1.26 5.81
N GLU A 226 -4.40 1.48 4.49
CA GLU A 226 -4.40 0.41 3.47
C GLU A 226 -3.30 -0.64 3.61
N ARG A 227 -2.06 -0.22 3.92
CA ARG A 227 -0.90 -1.12 4.04
C ARG A 227 -0.27 -1.14 5.43
N TRP A 228 -0.90 -0.49 6.39
CA TRP A 228 -0.34 -0.30 7.72
C TRP A 228 -1.26 -0.93 8.74
N TYR A 229 -0.68 -1.72 9.63
CA TYR A 229 -1.41 -2.56 10.57
C TYR A 229 -0.74 -2.56 11.92
N TYR A 230 -1.56 -2.56 12.97
CA TYR A 230 -1.13 -2.80 14.34
C TYR A 230 -1.52 -4.23 14.73
N SER A 231 -0.59 -4.97 15.33
CA SER A 231 -0.86 -6.31 15.84
C SER A 231 -0.28 -6.53 17.23
N GLU A 232 -0.95 -7.40 17.97
CA GLU A 232 -0.58 -7.87 19.31
C GLU A 232 -0.46 -9.40 19.27
N GLU A 233 0.73 -9.90 19.58
CA GLU A 233 1.05 -11.33 19.54
C GLU A 233 1.53 -11.79 20.91
N ARG A 234 0.94 -12.86 21.45
CA ARG A 234 1.41 -13.49 22.68
C ARG A 234 2.56 -14.45 22.35
N LYS A 235 3.73 -14.26 22.95
CA LYS A 235 4.80 -15.27 22.91
C LYS A 235 4.45 -16.36 23.90
N TYR A 236 4.18 -17.57 23.40
CA TYR A 236 4.14 -18.75 24.24
C TYR A 236 5.58 -19.17 24.50
N ASN A 237 6.02 -19.15 25.76
CA ASN A 237 7.22 -19.90 26.13
C ASN A 237 6.90 -21.36 25.81
N MET A 238 7.54 -21.91 24.77
CA MET A 238 7.60 -23.36 24.61
C MET A 238 8.52 -23.85 25.72
N GLU A 239 7.92 -24.35 26.81
CA GLU A 239 8.60 -25.26 27.73
C GLU A 239 9.13 -26.49 26.98
#